data_AF-A0A521EXJ9-F1
#
_entry.id   AF-A0A521EXJ9-F1
#
_cell.length_a   1.000
_cell.length_b   1.000
_cell.length_c   1.000
_cell.angle_alpha   90.00
_cell.angle_beta   90.00
_cell.angle_gamma   90.00
#
_symmetry.space_group_name_H-M   'P 1'
#
loop_
_entity.id
_entity.type
_entity.pdbx_description
1 polymer ?
#
loop_
_entity_poly.entity_id
_entity_poly.type
_entity_poly.pdbx_seq_one_letter_code
_entity_poly.pdbx_strand_id
1 'polypeptide(L)'
;MAVRAGGRSRIDRAPLGVLIYPVPVKSVFWFLWALFVLQMVAYAVRRWVPGMARPVLVGLLLASVAVFLLRVDPGSAVTIVENAPYFLLGVLLSGARRHLIPRGMMGLMAALALFLLAEALRFRDGGDAPWFQLVALLAVLGFAGAVGWIGGAVGGVLAWLGTRTMPIYLVHIIVTAATRVMLLKLGVSGVGLHLVLGTVLGVALPLVLDAVVQRLRLGALAGFGQRRG
;
A
#
# COMPACT_ATOMS: atom_id res chain seq x y z
N MET A 1 33.72 1.88 -28.56
CA MET A 1 34.79 0.96 -28.10
C MET A 1 35.07 1.30 -26.64
N ALA A 2 34.99 0.45 -25.61
CA ALA A 2 34.93 -1.01 -25.54
C ALA A 2 34.10 -1.46 -24.33
N VAL A 3 33.70 -2.73 -24.40
CA VAL A 3 32.81 -3.51 -23.55
C VAL A 3 33.62 -4.32 -22.51
N ARG A 4 32.99 -4.61 -21.35
CA ARG A 4 33.22 -5.71 -20.38
C ARG A 4 34.33 -5.62 -19.32
N ALA A 5 33.89 -5.67 -18.06
CA ALA A 5 34.11 -6.78 -17.11
C ALA A 5 33.11 -6.60 -15.95
N GLY A 6 32.38 -7.56 -15.40
CA GLY A 6 32.31 -9.01 -15.53
C GLY A 6 31.50 -9.50 -14.33
N GLY A 7 30.31 -10.04 -14.55
CA GLY A 7 29.51 -10.66 -13.50
C GLY A 7 30.13 -11.98 -13.04
N ARG A 8 30.40 -12.12 -11.74
CA ARG A 8 30.59 -13.36 -10.97
C ARG A 8 30.18 -13.02 -9.52
N SER A 9 29.05 -13.44 -8.95
CA SER A 9 28.49 -14.78 -8.63
C SER A 9 28.79 -15.21 -7.19
N ARG A 10 27.73 -15.68 -6.50
CA ARG A 10 27.73 -16.48 -5.25
C ARG A 10 28.16 -15.70 -4.01
N ILE A 11 27.24 -15.25 -3.16
CA ILE A 11 26.72 -16.09 -2.05
C ILE A 11 27.87 -16.89 -1.44
N ASP A 12 28.71 -16.17 -0.70
CA ASP A 12 29.68 -16.78 0.18
C ASP A 12 28.95 -17.61 1.24
N ARG A 13 29.43 -18.84 1.36
CA ARG A 13 28.84 -19.96 2.08
C ARG A 13 29.00 -19.76 3.59
N ALA A 14 28.16 -18.95 4.21
CA ALA A 14 27.93 -19.01 5.64
C ALA A 14 26.54 -19.61 5.90
N PRO A 15 26.39 -20.76 6.58
CA PRO A 15 25.07 -21.24 7.02
C PRO A 15 24.38 -20.21 7.95
N LEU A 16 25.16 -19.41 8.68
CA LEU A 16 24.70 -18.22 9.41
C LEU A 16 24.19 -17.08 8.51
N GLY A 17 24.69 -16.97 7.28
CA GLY A 17 24.21 -16.02 6.27
C GLY A 17 22.79 -16.34 5.77
N VAL A 18 22.33 -17.59 5.92
CA VAL A 18 20.93 -17.99 5.67
C VAL A 18 20.04 -17.55 6.83
N LEU A 19 20.54 -17.59 8.07
CA LEU A 19 19.81 -17.13 9.26
C LEU A 19 19.74 -15.58 9.35
N ILE A 20 20.73 -14.89 8.77
CA ILE A 20 20.77 -13.42 8.61
C ILE A 20 20.16 -12.97 7.27
N TYR A 21 19.81 -13.90 6.38
CA TYR A 21 19.14 -13.62 5.09
C TYR A 21 17.80 -12.87 5.18
N PRO A 22 16.99 -12.95 6.26
CA PRO A 22 15.80 -12.10 6.36
C PRO A 22 16.11 -10.63 6.73
N VAL A 23 17.36 -10.29 7.08
CA VAL A 23 17.73 -8.96 7.57
C VAL A 23 17.99 -7.93 6.45
N PRO A 24 18.56 -8.25 5.27
CA PRO A 24 18.44 -7.34 4.15
C PRO A 24 17.00 -7.38 3.66
N VAL A 25 16.20 -6.40 4.09
CA VAL A 25 14.87 -6.12 3.55
C VAL A 25 15.03 -6.15 2.02
N LYS A 26 14.49 -7.17 1.36
CA LYS A 26 14.37 -7.08 -0.10
C LYS A 26 13.52 -5.84 -0.34
N SER A 27 14.05 -4.90 -1.13
CA SER A 27 13.46 -3.60 -1.48
C SER A 27 12.03 -3.67 -2.05
N VAL A 28 11.45 -4.85 -2.17
CA VAL A 28 10.10 -5.07 -2.64
C VAL A 28 9.11 -5.26 -1.48
N PHE A 29 9.53 -5.75 -0.31
CA PHE A 29 8.63 -6.05 0.82
C PHE A 29 8.70 -5.02 1.96
N TRP A 30 9.41 -3.90 1.79
CA TRP A 30 9.58 -2.87 2.82
C TRP A 30 8.23 -2.39 3.38
N PHE A 31 7.23 -2.26 2.51
CA PHE A 31 5.92 -1.72 2.87
C PHE A 31 5.17 -2.69 3.79
N LEU A 32 5.39 -4.00 3.66
CA LEU A 32 4.72 -5.02 4.47
C LEU A 32 5.18 -4.90 5.92
N TRP A 33 6.49 -4.73 6.12
CA TRP A 33 7.04 -4.50 7.45
C TRP A 33 6.59 -3.16 8.03
N ALA A 34 6.60 -2.08 7.24
CA ALA A 34 6.14 -0.76 7.69
C ALA A 34 4.67 -0.79 8.13
N LEU A 35 3.79 -1.37 7.32
CA LEU A 35 2.37 -1.50 7.64
C LEU A 35 2.12 -2.46 8.81
N PHE A 36 2.90 -3.54 8.94
CA PHE A 36 2.84 -4.41 10.11
C PHE A 36 3.14 -3.65 11.41
N VAL A 37 4.24 -2.87 11.44
CA VAL A 37 4.59 -2.06 12.61
C VAL A 37 3.50 -1.04 12.93
N LEU A 38 3.01 -0.32 11.92
CA LEU A 38 1.92 0.65 12.09
C LEU A 38 0.63 0.01 12.60
N GLN A 39 0.28 -1.18 12.08
CA GLN A 39 -0.88 -1.95 12.52
C GLN A 39 -0.73 -2.44 13.96
N MET A 40 0.46 -2.91 14.34
CA MET A 40 0.78 -3.32 15.71
C MET A 40 0.67 -2.15 16.69
N VAL A 41 1.22 -0.98 16.33
CA VAL A 41 1.10 0.24 17.15
C VAL A 41 -0.36 0.67 17.28
N ALA A 42 -1.11 0.74 16.19
CA ALA A 42 -2.52 1.11 16.23
C ALA A 42 -3.37 0.14 17.05
N TYR A 43 -3.07 -1.16 16.97
CA TYR A 43 -3.71 -2.18 17.80
C TYR A 43 -3.34 -2.02 19.29
N ALA A 44 -2.06 -1.85 19.61
CA ALA A 44 -1.59 -1.66 20.98
C ALA A 44 -2.22 -0.42 21.64
N VAL A 45 -2.26 0.72 20.94
CA VAL A 45 -2.92 1.95 21.41
C VAL A 45 -4.39 1.70 21.73
N ARG A 46 -5.13 1.03 20.84
CA ARG A 46 -6.55 0.71 21.04
C ARG A 46 -6.78 -0.29 22.17
N ARG A 47 -5.85 -1.23 22.39
CA ARG A 47 -5.96 -2.30 23.40
C ARG A 47 -5.55 -1.84 24.80
N TRP A 48 -4.55 -0.99 24.90
CA TRP A 48 -3.96 -0.57 26.18
C TRP A 48 -4.55 0.74 26.69
N VAL A 49 -4.96 1.65 25.81
CA VAL A 49 -5.50 2.96 26.21
C VAL A 49 -6.80 3.27 25.45
N PRO A 50 -7.86 2.45 25.60
CA PRO A 50 -9.07 2.57 24.77
C PRO A 50 -9.74 3.95 24.87
N GLY A 51 -9.74 4.58 26.05
CA GLY A 51 -10.33 5.90 26.27
C GLY A 51 -9.57 7.05 25.60
N MET A 52 -8.26 6.91 25.37
CA MET A 52 -7.41 7.92 24.73
C MET A 52 -6.94 7.48 23.34
N ALA A 53 -7.46 6.38 22.80
CA ALA A 53 -6.96 5.83 21.54
C ALA A 53 -7.08 6.82 20.38
N ARG A 54 -8.22 7.53 20.27
CA ARG A 54 -8.41 8.56 19.22
C ARG A 54 -7.43 9.73 19.35
N PRO A 55 -7.34 10.45 20.49
CA PRO A 55 -6.41 11.57 20.59
C PRO A 55 -4.94 11.13 20.45
N VAL A 56 -4.56 9.93 20.92
CA VAL A 56 -3.21 9.39 20.71
C VAL A 56 -2.92 9.12 19.24
N LEU A 57 -3.86 8.50 18.50
CA LEU A 57 -3.68 8.27 17.05
C LEU A 57 -3.64 9.57 16.25
N VAL A 58 -4.42 10.59 16.64
CA VAL A 58 -4.34 11.94 16.05
C VAL A 58 -2.98 12.57 16.37
N GLY A 59 -2.51 12.47 17.61
CA GLY A 59 -1.18 12.94 18.01
C GLY A 59 -0.06 12.28 17.20
N LEU A 60 -0.13 10.96 16.99
CA LEU A 60 0.83 10.23 16.15
C LEU A 60 0.78 10.66 14.68
N LEU A 61 -0.42 10.90 14.14
CA LEU A 61 -0.58 11.43 12.78
C LEU A 61 0.08 12.80 12.66
N LEU A 62 -0.23 13.72 13.56
CA LEU A 62 0.34 15.07 13.56
C LEU A 62 1.85 15.04 13.76
N ALA A 63 2.36 14.20 14.67
CA ALA A 63 3.79 14.02 14.88
C ALA A 63 4.49 13.50 13.62
N SER A 64 3.90 12.50 12.93
CA SER A 64 4.48 11.96 11.70
C SER A 64 4.53 13.01 10.57
N VAL A 65 3.53 13.89 10.49
CA VAL A 65 3.51 15.01 9.54
C VAL A 65 4.53 16.10 9.93
N ALA A 66 4.67 16.37 11.22
CA ALA A 66 5.61 17.37 11.75
C ALA A 66 7.08 17.00 11.46
N VAL A 67 7.44 15.72 11.47
CA VAL A 67 8.80 15.25 11.14
C VAL A 67 9.25 15.78 9.78
N PHE A 68 8.40 15.70 8.74
CA PHE A 68 8.75 16.13 7.39
C PHE A 68 8.61 17.65 7.20
N LEU A 69 7.61 18.28 7.83
CA LEU A 69 7.48 19.75 7.84
C LEU A 69 8.70 20.43 8.45
N LEU A 70 9.23 19.87 9.53
CA LEU A 70 10.41 20.37 10.25
C LEU A 70 11.74 19.88 9.67
N ARG A 71 11.71 19.09 8.58
CA ARG A 71 12.89 18.49 7.94
C ARG A 71 13.78 17.70 8.92
N VAL A 72 13.15 17.05 9.90
CA VAL A 72 13.82 16.12 10.81
C VAL A 72 14.08 14.83 10.04
N ASP A 73 15.32 14.34 10.06
CA ASP A 73 15.66 13.06 9.44
C ASP A 73 15.21 11.88 10.34
N PRO A 74 14.22 11.08 9.91
CA PRO A 74 13.78 9.89 10.66
C PRO A 74 14.75 8.70 10.56
N GLY A 75 15.84 8.80 9.78
CA GLY A 75 16.87 7.78 9.65
C GLY A 75 16.31 6.44 9.17
N SER A 76 16.63 5.35 9.88
CA SER A 76 16.18 4.00 9.52
C SER A 76 14.66 3.78 9.62
N ALA A 77 13.94 4.68 10.30
CA ALA A 77 12.49 4.63 10.43
C ALA A 77 11.74 5.41 9.34
N VAL A 78 12.45 6.02 8.37
CA VAL A 78 11.86 6.87 7.31
C VAL A 78 10.65 6.22 6.67
N THR A 79 10.75 4.94 6.32
CA THR A 79 9.71 4.17 5.66
C THR A 79 8.44 4.05 6.52
N ILE A 80 8.57 3.90 7.84
CA ILE A 80 7.41 3.85 8.75
C ILE A 80 6.82 5.25 8.89
N VAL A 81 7.66 6.24 9.17
CA VAL A 81 7.24 7.61 9.46
C VAL A 81 6.58 8.26 8.23
N GLU A 82 7.10 8.00 7.03
CA GLU A 82 6.53 8.51 5.78
C GLU A 82 5.15 7.93 5.48
N ASN A 83 4.92 6.66 5.83
CA ASN A 83 3.65 5.97 5.57
C ASN A 83 2.63 6.09 6.71
N ALA A 84 3.08 6.52 7.89
CA ALA A 84 2.24 6.67 9.08
C ALA A 84 1.06 7.63 8.88
N PRO A 85 1.21 8.84 8.28
CA PRO A 85 0.09 9.76 8.11
C PRO A 85 -1.06 9.15 7.32
N TYR A 86 -0.76 8.46 6.22
CA TYR A 86 -1.77 7.86 5.34
C TYR A 86 -2.48 6.70 6.03
N PHE A 87 -1.71 5.84 6.70
CA PHE A 87 -2.27 4.70 7.44
C PHE A 87 -3.15 5.17 8.61
N LEU A 88 -2.64 6.09 9.45
CA LEU A 88 -3.36 6.61 10.60
C LEU A 88 -4.60 7.39 10.19
N LEU A 89 -4.53 8.17 9.11
CA LEU A 89 -5.69 8.82 8.52
C LEU A 89 -6.75 7.78 8.14
N GLY A 90 -6.37 6.72 7.42
CA GLY A 90 -7.29 5.63 7.09
C GLY A 90 -7.94 4.97 8.33
N VAL A 91 -7.15 4.71 9.37
CA VAL A 91 -7.63 4.15 10.64
C VAL A 91 -8.63 5.07 11.34
N LEU A 92 -8.37 6.38 11.37
CA LEU A 92 -9.25 7.38 11.98
C LEU A 92 -10.54 7.58 11.16
N LEU A 93 -10.42 7.61 9.84
CA LEU A 93 -11.51 7.81 8.90
C LEU A 93 -12.44 6.60 8.75
N SER A 94 -11.97 5.39 9.09
CA SER A 94 -12.78 4.17 9.02
C SER A 94 -14.14 4.28 9.76
N GLY A 95 -14.17 5.03 10.87
CA GLY A 95 -15.39 5.31 11.65
C GLY A 95 -16.27 6.42 11.06
N ALA A 96 -15.70 7.34 10.29
CA ALA A 96 -16.37 8.50 9.72
C ALA A 96 -16.65 8.36 8.20
N ARG A 97 -16.50 7.16 7.64
CA ARG A 97 -16.61 6.88 6.18
C ARG A 97 -17.84 7.51 5.51
N ARG A 98 -18.99 7.53 6.18
CA ARG A 98 -20.24 8.07 5.64
C ARG A 98 -20.22 9.59 5.45
N HIS A 99 -19.38 10.29 6.21
CA HIS A 99 -19.20 11.75 6.11
C HIS A 99 -18.20 12.14 5.03
N LEU A 100 -17.31 11.22 4.64
CA LEU A 100 -16.32 11.46 3.58
C LEU A 100 -16.90 11.29 2.18
N ILE A 101 -17.99 10.53 2.05
CA ILE A 101 -18.62 10.28 0.76
C ILE A 101 -19.43 11.54 0.41
N PRO A 102 -19.03 12.29 -0.63
CA PRO A 102 -19.77 13.46 -1.06
C PRO A 102 -21.18 13.07 -1.50
N ARG A 103 -22.15 13.94 -1.25
CA ARG A 103 -23.53 13.76 -1.74
C ARG A 103 -23.78 14.67 -2.94
N GLY A 104 -24.34 14.10 -4.00
CA GLY A 104 -24.65 14.82 -5.24
C GLY A 104 -23.42 15.15 -6.09
N MET A 105 -23.67 15.74 -7.26
CA MET A 105 -22.63 16.02 -8.26
C MET A 105 -21.65 17.12 -7.79
N MET A 106 -22.13 18.10 -7.01
CA MET A 106 -21.29 19.17 -6.47
C MET A 106 -20.20 18.62 -5.54
N GLY A 107 -20.54 17.67 -4.67
CA GLY A 107 -19.56 17.06 -3.78
C GLY A 107 -18.54 16.20 -4.53
N LEU A 108 -18.94 15.50 -5.60
CA LEU A 108 -18.01 14.80 -6.49
C LEU A 108 -17.03 15.80 -7.13
N MET A 109 -17.53 16.89 -7.69
CA MET A 109 -16.69 17.93 -8.31
C MET A 109 -15.72 18.53 -7.30
N ALA A 110 -16.15 18.78 -6.06
CA ALA A 110 -15.27 19.25 -4.99
C ALA A 110 -14.18 18.23 -4.65
N ALA A 111 -14.52 16.93 -4.55
CA ALA A 111 -13.56 15.88 -4.26
C ALA A 111 -12.53 15.69 -5.39
N LEU A 112 -12.98 15.75 -6.65
CA LEU A 112 -12.11 15.72 -7.83
C LEU A 112 -11.24 16.97 -7.91
N ALA A 113 -11.79 18.16 -7.67
CA ALA A 113 -11.03 19.40 -7.63
C ALA A 113 -9.96 19.36 -6.53
N LEU A 114 -10.28 18.84 -5.34
CA LEU A 114 -9.32 18.67 -4.26
C LEU A 114 -8.19 17.71 -4.66
N PHE A 115 -8.51 16.56 -5.27
CA PHE A 115 -7.52 15.60 -5.75
C PHE A 115 -6.62 16.20 -6.84
N LEU A 116 -7.20 16.83 -7.85
CA LEU A 116 -6.48 17.43 -8.98
C LEU A 116 -5.62 18.61 -8.53
N LEU A 117 -6.12 19.46 -7.63
CA LEU A 117 -5.36 20.57 -7.07
C LEU A 117 -4.17 20.05 -6.27
N ALA A 118 -4.37 19.02 -5.45
CA ALA A 118 -3.29 18.40 -4.70
C ALA A 118 -2.21 17.80 -5.62
N GLU A 119 -2.60 17.06 -6.66
CA GLU A 119 -1.64 16.52 -7.63
C GLU A 119 -0.94 17.62 -8.44
N ALA A 120 -1.63 18.69 -8.81
CA ALA A 120 -1.02 19.83 -9.50
C ALA A 120 0.03 20.54 -8.63
N LEU A 121 -0.26 20.75 -7.34
CA LEU A 121 0.70 21.32 -6.39
C LEU A 121 1.90 20.39 -6.19
N ARG A 122 1.67 19.08 -6.07
CA ARG A 122 2.74 18.08 -5.98
C ARG A 122 3.62 18.07 -7.23
N PHE A 123 3.03 18.18 -8.42
CA PHE A 123 3.77 18.21 -9.67
C PHE A 123 4.59 19.49 -9.82
N ARG A 124 4.08 20.62 -9.33
CA ARG A 124 4.78 21.92 -9.37
C ARG A 124 5.97 21.98 -8.42
N ASP A 125 5.75 21.58 -7.16
CA ASP A 125 6.74 21.79 -6.09
C ASP A 125 7.69 20.60 -5.91
N GLY A 126 7.38 19.45 -6.52
CA GLY A 126 8.18 18.22 -6.44
C GLY A 126 8.03 17.46 -5.11
N GLY A 127 8.68 16.30 -5.02
CA GLY A 127 8.61 15.41 -3.86
C GLY A 127 9.40 15.91 -2.64
N ASP A 128 10.32 16.85 -2.82
CA ASP A 128 11.22 17.34 -1.77
C ASP A 128 10.64 18.51 -0.95
N ALA A 129 9.44 18.99 -1.33
CA ALA A 129 8.76 20.06 -0.63
C ALA A 129 8.36 19.61 0.79
N PRO A 130 8.67 20.35 1.87
CA PRO A 130 8.35 19.92 3.24
C PRO A 130 6.84 19.77 3.51
N TRP A 131 5.99 20.37 2.69
CA TRP A 131 4.53 20.23 2.73
C TRP A 131 3.99 19.08 1.87
N PHE A 132 4.84 18.25 1.24
CA PHE A 132 4.40 17.19 0.32
C PHE A 132 3.40 16.24 0.98
N GLN A 133 3.58 15.91 2.26
CA GLN A 133 2.67 15.02 2.99
C GLN A 133 1.29 15.64 3.17
N LEU A 134 1.20 16.94 3.44
CA LEU A 134 -0.09 17.62 3.57
C LEU A 134 -0.85 17.56 2.25
N VAL A 135 -0.16 17.87 1.15
CA VAL A 135 -0.72 17.81 -0.20
C VAL A 135 -1.15 16.37 -0.54
N ALA A 136 -0.33 15.38 -0.23
CA ALA A 136 -0.67 13.98 -0.43
C ALA A 136 -1.85 13.51 0.41
N LEU A 137 -2.00 13.98 1.67
CA LEU A 137 -3.17 13.68 2.50
C LEU A 137 -4.45 14.29 1.89
N LEU A 138 -4.38 15.50 1.33
CA LEU A 138 -5.50 16.11 0.61
C LEU A 138 -5.85 15.31 -0.66
N ALA A 139 -4.84 14.84 -1.40
CA ALA A 139 -5.05 13.97 -2.56
C ALA A 139 -5.76 12.66 -2.14
N VAL A 140 -5.32 12.02 -1.06
CA VAL A 140 -5.96 10.82 -0.52
C VAL A 140 -7.42 11.08 -0.13
N LEU A 141 -7.73 12.20 0.51
CA LEU A 141 -9.10 12.57 0.88
C LEU A 141 -9.98 12.81 -0.36
N GLY A 142 -9.50 13.58 -1.33
CA GLY A 142 -10.22 13.84 -2.58
C GLY A 142 -10.47 12.57 -3.39
N PHE A 143 -9.45 11.71 -3.53
CA PHE A 143 -9.56 10.43 -4.20
C PHE A 143 -10.54 9.48 -3.50
N ALA A 144 -10.43 9.34 -2.17
CA ALA A 144 -11.34 8.50 -1.39
C ALA A 144 -12.80 8.98 -1.50
N GLY A 145 -13.03 10.30 -1.49
CA GLY A 145 -14.35 10.89 -1.71
C GLY A 145 -14.91 10.58 -3.10
N ALA A 146 -14.11 10.78 -4.15
CA ALA A 146 -14.50 10.51 -5.53
C ALA A 146 -14.83 9.03 -5.76
N VAL A 147 -13.98 8.12 -5.28
CA VAL A 147 -14.21 6.66 -5.37
C VAL A 147 -15.43 6.25 -4.54
N GLY A 148 -15.61 6.84 -3.36
CA GLY A 148 -16.78 6.60 -2.52
C GLY A 148 -18.10 6.96 -3.19
N TRP A 149 -18.12 8.01 -4.00
CA TRP A 149 -19.28 8.42 -4.80
C TRP A 149 -19.59 7.42 -5.93
N ILE A 150 -18.56 6.95 -6.67
CA ILE A 150 -18.68 5.93 -7.72
C ILE A 150 -19.18 4.59 -7.18
N GLY A 151 -18.95 4.33 -5.89
CA GLY A 151 -19.46 3.16 -5.18
C GLY A 151 -20.97 2.93 -5.34
N GLY A 152 -21.78 3.93 -5.70
CA GLY A 152 -23.19 3.71 -6.04
C GLY A 152 -23.42 2.84 -7.29
N ALA A 153 -22.58 2.96 -8.33
CA ALA A 153 -22.77 2.28 -9.62
C ALA A 153 -22.01 0.95 -9.74
N VAL A 154 -20.79 0.89 -9.19
CA VAL A 154 -19.88 -0.27 -9.33
C VAL A 154 -19.53 -0.88 -7.97
N GLY A 155 -20.17 -0.41 -6.90
CA GLY A 155 -19.81 -0.73 -5.51
C GLY A 155 -19.90 -2.20 -5.16
N GLY A 156 -20.75 -2.99 -5.82
CA GLY A 156 -20.79 -4.44 -5.62
C GLY A 156 -19.46 -5.09 -5.97
N VAL A 157 -18.91 -4.77 -7.15
CA VAL A 157 -17.62 -5.30 -7.63
C VAL A 157 -16.47 -4.75 -6.82
N LEU A 158 -16.45 -3.43 -6.54
CA LEU A 158 -15.39 -2.83 -5.72
C LEU A 158 -15.41 -3.33 -4.28
N ALA A 159 -16.58 -3.55 -3.68
CA ALA A 159 -16.69 -4.14 -2.34
C ALA A 159 -16.22 -5.59 -2.36
N TRP A 160 -16.62 -6.37 -3.37
CA TRP A 160 -16.17 -7.74 -3.55
C TRP A 160 -14.64 -7.83 -3.69
N LEU A 161 -14.03 -6.95 -4.48
CA LEU A 161 -12.59 -6.87 -4.65
C LEU A 161 -11.90 -6.34 -3.37
N GLY A 162 -12.53 -5.37 -2.70
CA GLY A 162 -12.09 -4.78 -1.43
C GLY A 162 -11.90 -5.82 -0.33
N THR A 163 -12.83 -6.77 -0.21
CA THR A 163 -12.70 -7.90 0.74
C THR A 163 -11.54 -8.86 0.44
N ARG A 164 -10.98 -8.79 -0.78
CA ARG A 164 -9.90 -9.64 -1.32
C ARG A 164 -8.57 -8.91 -1.47
N THR A 165 -8.50 -7.67 -1.03
CA THR A 165 -7.28 -6.84 -1.12
C THR A 165 -6.10 -7.49 -0.40
N MET A 166 -6.30 -8.14 0.75
CA MET A 166 -5.23 -8.79 1.51
C MET A 166 -4.53 -9.91 0.71
N PRO A 167 -5.24 -10.93 0.16
CA PRO A 167 -4.63 -11.91 -0.74
C PRO A 167 -3.94 -11.28 -1.97
N ILE A 168 -4.61 -10.31 -2.62
CA ILE A 168 -4.05 -9.63 -3.79
C ILE A 168 -2.72 -8.98 -3.41
N TYR A 169 -2.72 -8.19 -2.34
CA TYR A 169 -1.57 -7.47 -1.83
C TYR A 169 -0.37 -8.39 -1.51
N LEU A 170 -0.61 -9.57 -0.96
CA LEU A 170 0.47 -10.52 -0.65
C LEU A 170 1.04 -11.23 -1.91
N VAL A 171 0.16 -11.59 -2.85
CA VAL A 171 0.52 -12.53 -3.93
C VAL A 171 0.87 -11.83 -5.24
N HIS A 172 0.31 -10.65 -5.51
CA HIS A 172 0.46 -9.97 -6.82
C HIS A 172 1.92 -9.69 -7.19
N ILE A 173 2.78 -9.36 -6.23
CA ILE A 173 4.21 -9.08 -6.47
C ILE A 173 4.93 -10.33 -6.96
N ILE A 174 4.66 -11.48 -6.35
CA ILE A 174 5.28 -12.75 -6.73
C ILE A 174 4.84 -13.12 -8.15
N VAL A 175 3.54 -12.99 -8.42
CA VAL A 175 2.95 -13.31 -9.73
C VAL A 175 3.44 -12.36 -10.82
N THR A 176 3.46 -11.05 -10.58
CA THR A 176 3.96 -10.06 -11.54
C THR A 176 5.44 -10.25 -11.84
N ALA A 177 6.26 -10.52 -10.82
CA ALA A 177 7.67 -10.84 -10.99
C ALA A 177 7.87 -12.14 -11.79
N ALA A 178 7.13 -13.20 -11.47
CA ALA A 178 7.19 -14.46 -12.19
C ALA A 178 6.77 -14.29 -13.67
N THR A 179 5.66 -13.58 -13.91
CA THR A 179 5.16 -13.27 -15.25
C THR A 179 6.22 -12.53 -16.07
N ARG A 180 6.85 -11.50 -15.49
CA ARG A 180 7.92 -10.75 -16.15
C ARG A 180 9.11 -11.64 -16.49
N VAL A 181 9.57 -12.47 -15.56
CA VAL A 181 10.72 -13.37 -15.81
C VAL A 181 10.38 -14.40 -16.90
N MET A 182 9.15 -14.93 -16.92
CA MET A 182 8.72 -15.86 -17.96
C MET A 182 8.66 -15.18 -19.34
N LEU A 183 8.06 -14.00 -19.45
CA LEU A 183 8.00 -13.26 -20.73
C LEU A 183 9.39 -12.92 -21.27
N LEU A 184 10.29 -12.46 -20.41
CA LEU A 184 11.68 -12.17 -20.80
C LEU A 184 12.41 -13.43 -21.28
N LYS A 185 12.19 -14.59 -20.64
CA LYS A 185 12.77 -15.88 -21.08
C LYS A 185 12.20 -16.34 -22.42
N LEU A 186 10.97 -15.96 -22.76
CA LEU A 186 10.34 -16.23 -24.04
C LEU A 186 10.77 -15.24 -25.14
N GLY A 187 11.71 -14.33 -24.85
CA GLY A 187 12.20 -13.33 -25.81
C GLY A 187 11.22 -12.18 -26.04
N VAL A 188 10.12 -12.12 -25.29
CA VAL A 188 9.18 -11.01 -25.33
C VAL A 188 9.79 -9.87 -24.53
N SER A 189 10.05 -8.73 -25.17
CA SER A 189 10.58 -7.50 -24.53
C SER A 189 9.58 -6.33 -24.55
N GLY A 190 8.43 -6.49 -25.22
CA GLY A 190 7.44 -5.44 -25.38
C GLY A 190 6.82 -5.00 -24.04
N VAL A 191 6.97 -3.72 -23.69
CA VAL A 191 6.50 -3.16 -22.42
C VAL A 191 4.98 -3.30 -22.25
N GLY A 192 4.21 -3.09 -23.32
CA GLY A 192 2.74 -3.21 -23.29
C GLY A 192 2.28 -4.61 -22.90
N LEU A 193 2.92 -5.65 -23.42
CA LEU A 193 2.53 -7.03 -23.12
C LEU A 193 2.87 -7.41 -21.66
N HIS A 194 4.00 -6.93 -21.15
CA HIS A 194 4.36 -7.10 -19.73
C HIS A 194 3.38 -6.39 -18.80
N LEU A 195 2.94 -5.18 -19.16
CA LEU A 195 1.96 -4.44 -18.38
C LEU A 195 0.61 -5.17 -18.36
N VAL A 196 0.07 -5.50 -19.53
CA VAL A 196 -1.26 -6.14 -19.62
C VAL A 196 -1.26 -7.50 -18.94
N LEU A 197 -0.32 -8.40 -19.28
CA LEU A 197 -0.28 -9.72 -18.67
C LEU A 197 0.11 -9.67 -17.19
N GLY A 198 1.05 -8.80 -16.83
CA GLY A 198 1.44 -8.60 -15.44
C GLY A 198 0.27 -8.15 -14.57
N THR A 199 -0.52 -7.17 -15.02
CA THR A 199 -1.69 -6.69 -14.29
C THR A 199 -2.81 -7.74 -14.24
N VAL A 200 -3.13 -8.36 -15.37
CA VAL A 200 -4.20 -9.38 -15.43
C VAL A 200 -3.86 -10.56 -14.53
N LEU A 201 -2.67 -11.15 -14.68
CA LEU A 201 -2.27 -12.29 -13.85
C LEU A 201 -2.05 -11.87 -12.40
N GLY A 202 -1.47 -10.69 -12.18
CA GLY A 202 -1.25 -10.11 -10.85
C GLY A 202 -2.52 -9.89 -10.04
N VAL A 203 -3.69 -9.77 -10.68
CA VAL A 203 -4.99 -9.69 -9.98
C VAL A 203 -5.74 -11.03 -10.03
N ALA A 204 -5.79 -11.69 -11.19
CA ALA A 204 -6.57 -12.91 -11.37
C ALA A 204 -6.05 -14.09 -10.54
N LEU A 205 -4.72 -14.33 -10.53
CA LEU A 205 -4.16 -15.47 -9.79
C LEU A 205 -4.37 -15.35 -8.27
N PRO A 206 -4.14 -14.19 -7.62
CA PRO A 206 -4.48 -14.05 -6.21
C PRO A 206 -5.95 -14.28 -5.89
N LEU A 207 -6.88 -13.89 -6.79
CA LEU A 207 -8.31 -14.13 -6.62
C LEU A 207 -8.66 -15.61 -6.68
N VAL A 208 -8.08 -16.35 -7.63
CA VAL A 208 -8.23 -17.80 -7.74
C VAL A 208 -7.66 -18.48 -6.49
N LEU A 209 -6.48 -18.06 -6.06
CA LEU A 209 -5.79 -18.63 -4.90
C LEU A 209 -6.57 -18.35 -3.60
N ASP A 210 -7.13 -17.15 -3.41
CA ASP A 210 -8.06 -16.85 -2.32
C ASP A 210 -9.28 -17.78 -2.35
N ALA A 211 -9.91 -17.97 -3.51
CA ALA A 211 -11.06 -18.87 -3.63
C ALA A 211 -10.73 -20.32 -3.23
N VAL A 212 -9.57 -20.84 -3.63
CA VAL A 212 -9.11 -22.18 -3.25
C VAL A 212 -8.85 -22.27 -1.74
N VAL A 213 -8.14 -21.30 -1.17
CA VAL A 213 -7.80 -21.29 0.26
C VAL A 213 -9.04 -21.19 1.15
N GLN A 214 -10.03 -20.38 0.75
CA GLN A 214 -11.29 -20.28 1.49
C GLN A 214 -12.09 -21.59 1.42
N ARG A 215 -12.11 -22.27 0.26
CA ARG A 215 -12.73 -23.60 0.10
C ARG A 215 -12.08 -24.67 1.00
N LEU A 216 -10.77 -24.60 1.16
CA LEU A 216 -10.00 -25.51 2.02
C LEU A 216 -10.04 -25.13 3.51
N ARG A 217 -10.71 -24.04 3.89
CA ARG A 217 -10.75 -23.50 5.27
C ARG A 217 -9.36 -23.18 5.86
N LEU A 218 -8.40 -22.85 4.99
CA LEU A 218 -7.02 -22.51 5.37
C LEU A 218 -6.77 -20.99 5.42
N GLY A 219 -7.81 -20.15 5.38
CA GLY A 219 -7.69 -18.69 5.28
C GLY A 219 -6.97 -18.04 6.45
N ALA A 220 -7.12 -18.57 7.67
CA ALA A 220 -6.37 -18.11 8.84
C ALA A 220 -4.88 -18.47 8.76
N LEU A 221 -4.57 -19.67 8.26
CA LEU A 221 -3.20 -20.20 8.19
C LEU A 221 -2.40 -19.56 7.06
N ALA A 222 -3.07 -19.20 5.96
CA ALA A 222 -2.48 -18.49 4.82
C ALA A 222 -2.36 -16.96 5.03
N GLY A 223 -2.87 -16.42 6.13
CA GLY A 223 -2.84 -14.97 6.41
C GLY A 223 -3.84 -14.14 5.59
N PHE A 224 -4.81 -14.77 4.92
CA PHE A 224 -5.82 -14.10 4.09
C PHE A 224 -7.06 -13.63 4.87
N GLY A 225 -7.18 -14.06 6.13
CA GLY A 225 -8.39 -13.90 6.92
C GLY A 225 -9.45 -14.93 6.49
N GLN A 226 -10.06 -15.62 7.46
CA GLN A 226 -11.12 -16.57 7.15
C GLN A 226 -12.42 -15.81 6.91
N ARG A 227 -12.97 -15.89 5.70
CA ARG A 227 -14.32 -15.38 5.42
C ARG A 227 -15.30 -16.50 5.72
N ARG A 228 -16.18 -16.30 6.71
CA ARG A 228 -17.33 -17.19 6.91
C ARG A 228 -18.29 -16.89 5.75
N GLY A 229 -18.39 -17.85 4.82
CA GLY A 229 -19.38 -17.84 3.74
C GLY A 229 -20.79 -18.02 4.29
#